data_AF-A0A812ZNV8-F1
#
_entry.id   AF-A0A812ZNV8-F1
#
_cell.length_a   1.000
_cell.length_b   1.000
_cell.length_c   1.000
_cell.angle_alpha   90.00
_cell.angle_beta   90.00
_cell.angle_gamma   90.00
#
_symmetry.space_group_name_H-M   'P 1'
#
loop_
_entity.id
_entity.type
_entity.pdbx_description
1 polymer ?
#
loop_
_entity_poly.entity_id
_entity_poly.type
_entity_poly.pdbx_seq_one_letter_code
_entity_poly.pdbx_strand_id
1 'polypeptide(L)'
;MIDASEAPAAPELEVNVRAFELLDKWKNCDRTLGQSLVYAQNKLRAENEGFPSIMEVGRGMGLTQHEVAAVLGWTTGDFRLINPIARGQEEVEFEDFPRGQRTMCRLSRVDVMPYVQVLHGAVQKLPALSSTQPLYRGHRREVALPVGSVVLLPGFTSTSYDMDGAVAFAKQANQGRSAKRTLLVIQESFSGRLIAKLSARKYEAEVLFPIDTTFKVVETSTSPATEAAANATEELRRSMSEAEIRVVCLCEVEKPEDAIVLRL
;
A
#
# COMPACT_ATOMS: atom_id res chain seq x y z
N MET A 1 41.43 -13.90 -3.35
CA MET A 1 41.26 -13.94 -1.87
C MET A 1 40.07 -13.09 -1.53
N ILE A 2 39.25 -13.64 -0.66
CA ILE A 2 37.83 -13.36 -0.41
C ILE A 2 37.66 -11.96 0.22
N ASP A 3 36.66 -11.21 -0.22
CA ASP A 3 35.68 -10.71 0.75
C ASP A 3 34.28 -10.68 0.12
N ALA A 4 33.59 -11.80 0.30
CA ALA A 4 32.14 -11.89 0.23
C ALA A 4 31.65 -11.80 1.67
N SER A 5 31.50 -10.57 2.16
CA SER A 5 30.81 -10.24 3.40
C SER A 5 29.92 -9.03 3.06
N GLU A 6 28.62 -9.03 3.35
CA GLU A 6 27.90 -9.69 4.42
C GLU A 6 26.55 -10.20 3.90
N ALA A 7 26.20 -11.44 4.25
CA ALA A 7 24.81 -11.85 4.32
C ALA A 7 24.39 -11.85 5.80
N PRO A 8 23.67 -10.83 6.28
CA PRO A 8 23.02 -10.89 7.59
C PRO A 8 21.49 -11.13 7.48
N ALA A 9 20.96 -11.62 6.36
CA ALA A 9 19.51 -11.59 6.10
C ALA A 9 18.68 -12.78 6.63
N ALA A 10 19.27 -13.96 6.85
CA ALA A 10 18.50 -15.16 7.23
C ALA A 10 17.94 -15.11 8.68
N PRO A 11 18.71 -14.70 9.71
CA PRO A 11 18.22 -14.72 11.10
C PRO A 11 17.11 -13.69 11.35
N GLU A 12 17.23 -12.50 10.76
CA GLU A 12 16.23 -11.44 10.94
C GLU A 12 14.90 -11.80 10.27
N LEU A 13 14.94 -12.43 9.09
CA LEU A 13 13.73 -12.87 8.40
C LEU A 13 12.98 -13.95 9.21
N GLU A 14 13.68 -14.93 9.80
CA GLU A 14 13.07 -15.96 10.65
C GLU A 14 12.42 -15.36 11.91
N VAL A 15 13.09 -14.39 12.54
CA VAL A 15 12.54 -13.65 13.69
C VAL A 15 11.26 -12.91 13.29
N ASN A 16 11.28 -12.23 12.14
CA ASN A 16 10.12 -11.48 11.65
C ASN A 16 8.94 -12.39 11.30
N VAL A 17 9.21 -13.54 10.67
CA VAL A 17 8.21 -14.56 10.36
C VAL A 17 7.54 -15.04 11.64
N ARG A 18 8.32 -15.45 12.65
CA ARG A 18 7.77 -15.94 13.93
C ARG A 18 6.99 -14.85 14.67
N ALA A 19 7.47 -13.60 14.65
CA ALA A 19 6.75 -12.50 15.27
C ALA A 19 5.43 -12.17 14.54
N PHE A 20 5.39 -12.30 13.21
CA PHE A 20 4.15 -12.15 12.43
C PHE A 20 3.13 -13.26 12.74
N GLU A 21 3.57 -14.50 12.96
CA GLU A 21 2.68 -15.59 13.39
C GLU A 21 1.97 -15.29 14.71
N LEU A 22 2.64 -14.56 15.61
CA LEU A 22 2.17 -14.21 16.94
C LEU A 22 1.48 -12.83 17.01
N LEU A 23 1.35 -12.13 15.88
CA LEU A 23 0.69 -10.83 15.83
C LEU A 23 -0.80 -10.97 16.13
N ASP A 24 -1.16 -10.66 17.38
CA ASP A 24 -2.53 -10.58 17.84
C ASP A 24 -3.09 -9.18 17.60
N LYS A 25 -4.00 -9.07 16.63
CA LYS A 25 -4.70 -7.82 16.28
C LYS A 25 -5.45 -7.24 17.48
N TRP A 26 -5.82 -8.07 18.46
CA TRP A 26 -6.61 -7.67 19.62
C TRP A 26 -5.82 -7.48 20.92
N LYS A 27 -4.49 -7.59 20.88
CA LYS A 27 -3.59 -7.51 22.05
C LYS A 27 -3.90 -6.36 23.02
N ASN A 28 -4.24 -5.18 22.50
CA ASN A 28 -4.58 -4.00 23.32
C ASN A 28 -5.95 -3.37 22.99
N CYS A 29 -6.96 -4.16 22.59
CA CYS A 29 -8.34 -3.64 22.43
C CYS A 29 -9.12 -3.73 23.74
N ASP A 30 -9.43 -4.95 24.18
CA ASP A 30 -10.07 -5.30 25.45
C ASP A 30 -9.54 -6.67 25.88
N ARG A 31 -9.07 -6.77 27.14
CA ARG A 31 -8.42 -7.97 27.70
C ARG A 31 -9.35 -9.17 27.85
N THR A 32 -10.66 -8.98 27.71
CA THR A 32 -11.67 -10.06 27.77
C THR A 32 -11.91 -10.73 26.42
N LEU A 33 -11.34 -10.17 25.35
CA LEU A 33 -11.40 -10.70 24.01
C LEU A 33 -10.37 -11.83 23.85
N GLY A 34 -10.74 -12.85 23.07
CA GLY A 34 -9.78 -13.89 22.69
C GLY A 34 -8.69 -13.33 21.76
N GLN A 35 -7.84 -14.21 21.24
CA GLN A 35 -6.80 -13.80 20.29
C GLN A 35 -7.35 -13.69 18.86
N SER A 36 -6.84 -12.71 18.12
CA SER A 36 -7.09 -12.52 16.69
C SER A 36 -5.75 -12.53 15.96
N LEU A 37 -5.20 -13.72 15.73
CA LEU A 37 -3.90 -13.90 15.09
C LEU A 37 -3.99 -13.61 13.59
N VAL A 38 -3.35 -12.51 13.17
CA VAL A 38 -3.43 -11.97 11.80
C VAL A 38 -2.97 -13.00 10.78
N TYR A 39 -1.79 -13.61 10.98
CA TYR A 39 -1.25 -14.61 10.07
C TYR A 39 -2.18 -15.81 9.91
N ALA A 40 -2.68 -16.39 11.00
CA ALA A 40 -3.52 -17.58 10.97
C ALA A 40 -4.82 -17.34 10.17
N GLN A 41 -5.45 -16.16 10.36
CA GLN A 41 -6.65 -15.76 9.62
C GLN A 41 -6.35 -15.57 8.12
N ASN A 42 -5.29 -14.84 7.80
CA ASN A 42 -4.92 -14.56 6.41
C ASN A 42 -4.47 -15.82 5.66
N LYS A 43 -3.73 -16.72 6.32
CA LYS A 43 -3.36 -18.04 5.78
C LYS A 43 -4.60 -18.88 5.47
N LEU A 44 -5.53 -19.00 6.42
CA LEU A 44 -6.75 -19.76 6.22
C LEU A 44 -7.57 -19.22 5.04
N ARG A 45 -7.69 -17.89 4.92
CA ARG A 45 -8.34 -17.27 3.75
C ARG A 45 -7.61 -17.61 2.45
N ALA A 46 -6.29 -17.45 2.42
CA ALA A 46 -5.50 -17.73 1.21
C ALA A 46 -5.61 -19.20 0.75
N GLU A 47 -5.77 -20.15 1.68
CA GLU A 47 -5.96 -21.57 1.38
C GLU A 47 -7.36 -21.89 0.83
N ASN A 48 -8.37 -21.07 1.13
CA ASN A 48 -9.77 -21.35 0.80
C ASN A 48 -10.37 -20.41 -0.28
N GLU A 49 -9.68 -19.31 -0.64
CA GLU A 49 -10.16 -18.36 -1.65
C GLU A 49 -9.61 -18.66 -3.06
N GLY A 50 -10.51 -18.81 -4.03
CA GLY A 50 -10.21 -19.01 -5.45
C GLY A 50 -9.93 -20.46 -5.86
N PHE A 51 -9.83 -20.70 -7.17
CA PHE A 51 -9.40 -21.97 -7.76
C PHE A 51 -8.50 -21.72 -8.98
N PRO A 52 -7.20 -22.09 -8.96
CA PRO A 52 -6.44 -22.55 -7.78
C PRO A 52 -6.48 -21.52 -6.64
N SER A 53 -6.25 -21.99 -5.42
CA SER A 53 -6.27 -21.14 -4.22
C SER A 53 -5.21 -20.04 -4.31
N ILE A 54 -5.43 -18.90 -3.65
CA ILE A 54 -4.44 -17.83 -3.57
C ILE A 54 -3.10 -18.35 -3.01
N MET A 55 -3.15 -19.28 -2.06
CA MET A 55 -1.97 -19.96 -1.51
C MET A 55 -1.19 -20.78 -2.55
N GLU A 56 -1.87 -21.50 -3.44
CA GLU A 56 -1.22 -22.23 -4.53
C GLU A 56 -0.63 -21.27 -5.58
N VAL A 57 -1.38 -20.23 -5.95
CA VAL A 57 -0.91 -19.20 -6.90
C VAL A 57 0.36 -18.53 -6.38
N GLY A 58 0.36 -18.07 -5.13
CA GLY A 58 1.51 -17.37 -4.56
C GLY A 58 2.75 -18.25 -4.41
N ARG A 59 2.58 -19.53 -4.02
CA ARG A 59 3.69 -20.49 -4.00
C ARG A 59 4.24 -20.75 -5.40
N GLY A 60 3.38 -20.83 -6.41
CA GLY A 60 3.79 -20.91 -7.82
C GLY A 60 4.57 -19.68 -8.31
N MET A 61 4.45 -18.55 -7.62
CA MET A 61 5.21 -17.32 -7.87
C MET A 61 6.49 -17.22 -7.02
N GLY A 62 6.85 -18.27 -6.26
CA GLY A 62 8.06 -18.31 -5.44
C GLY A 62 7.94 -17.67 -4.05
N LEU A 63 6.72 -17.37 -3.59
CA LEU A 63 6.49 -16.85 -2.24
C LEU A 63 6.34 -17.96 -1.21
N THR A 64 6.76 -17.67 0.02
CA THR A 64 6.46 -18.49 1.20
C THR A 64 4.99 -18.33 1.63
N GLN A 65 4.48 -19.22 2.49
CA GLN A 65 3.12 -19.13 3.00
C GLN A 65 2.87 -17.81 3.76
N HIS A 66 3.85 -17.35 4.53
CA HIS A 66 3.80 -16.10 5.29
C HIS A 66 3.73 -14.89 4.37
N GLU A 67 4.48 -14.89 3.28
CA GLU A 67 4.47 -13.82 2.29
C GLU A 67 3.13 -13.78 1.53
N VAL A 68 2.55 -14.94 1.19
CA VAL A 68 1.21 -14.98 0.57
C VAL A 68 0.15 -14.47 1.53
N ALA A 69 0.16 -14.92 2.79
CA ALA A 69 -0.76 -14.44 3.81
C ALA A 69 -0.60 -12.93 4.05
N ALA A 70 0.63 -12.42 4.03
CA ALA A 70 0.94 -11.01 4.18
C ALA A 70 0.34 -10.16 3.05
N VAL A 71 0.53 -10.58 1.79
CA VAL A 71 -0.01 -9.88 0.61
C VAL A 71 -1.53 -9.94 0.59
N LEU A 72 -2.15 -11.10 0.88
CA LEU A 72 -3.61 -11.19 0.95
C LEU A 72 -4.17 -10.28 2.05
N GLY A 73 -3.60 -10.32 3.25
CA GLY A 73 -4.01 -9.50 4.39
C GLY A 73 -4.04 -8.01 4.08
N TRP A 74 -2.99 -7.51 3.40
CA TRP A 74 -2.91 -6.13 2.90
C TRP A 74 -4.18 -5.74 2.14
N THR A 75 -4.60 -6.57 1.18
CA THR A 75 -5.75 -6.30 0.30
C THR A 75 -7.11 -6.43 0.98
N THR A 76 -7.16 -7.04 2.17
CA THR A 76 -8.40 -7.21 2.95
C THR A 76 -8.61 -6.14 4.03
N GLY A 77 -7.71 -5.16 4.11
CA GLY A 77 -7.85 -4.01 5.01
C GLY A 77 -6.69 -3.82 5.99
N ASP A 78 -5.74 -4.75 6.05
CA ASP A 78 -4.59 -4.62 6.96
C ASP A 78 -3.66 -3.47 6.57
N PHE A 79 -3.80 -2.88 5.37
CA PHE A 79 -3.15 -1.60 5.02
C PHE A 79 -3.41 -0.48 6.05
N ARG A 80 -4.55 -0.52 6.78
CA ARG A 80 -4.88 0.44 7.84
C ARG A 80 -4.00 0.29 9.08
N LEU A 81 -3.54 -0.93 9.34
CA LEU A 81 -2.64 -1.32 10.43
C LEU A 81 -1.17 -1.10 10.02
N ILE A 82 -0.81 -1.59 8.84
CA ILE A 82 0.58 -1.69 8.36
C ILE A 82 1.11 -0.33 7.91
N ASN A 83 0.34 0.39 7.10
CA ASN A 83 0.88 1.57 6.40
C ASN A 83 1.24 2.74 7.35
N PRO A 84 0.49 3.01 8.45
CA PRO A 84 0.91 4.00 9.44
C PRO A 84 2.28 3.70 10.06
N ILE A 85 2.52 2.43 10.44
CA ILE A 85 3.80 1.98 11.01
C ILE A 85 4.91 2.02 9.95
N ALA A 86 4.63 1.59 8.73
CA ALA A 86 5.57 1.68 7.61
C ALA A 86 5.95 3.14 7.26
N ARG A 87 5.11 4.13 7.63
CA ARG A 87 5.40 5.56 7.50
C ARG A 87 6.17 6.16 8.68
N GLY A 88 6.57 5.32 9.64
CA GLY A 88 7.34 5.72 10.80
C GLY A 88 6.53 6.16 12.01
N GLN A 89 5.24 5.81 12.11
CA GLN A 89 4.51 5.97 13.37
C GLN A 89 4.97 4.93 14.39
N GLU A 90 5.03 5.32 15.66
CA GLU A 90 5.39 4.41 16.76
C GLU A 90 4.24 3.50 17.18
N GLU A 91 3.03 3.82 16.74
CA GLU A 91 1.82 3.08 17.04
C GLU A 91 0.74 3.35 16.00
N VAL A 92 -0.28 2.51 15.99
CA VAL A 92 -1.43 2.65 15.10
C VAL A 92 -2.71 2.34 15.86
N GLU A 93 -3.68 3.22 15.70
CA GLU A 93 -5.04 3.06 16.19
C GLU A 93 -5.96 2.70 15.02
N PHE A 94 -6.80 1.69 15.22
CA PHE A 94 -7.75 1.24 14.21
C PHE A 94 -8.99 0.67 14.86
N GLU A 95 -10.12 0.77 14.14
CA GLU A 95 -11.37 0.17 14.56
C GLU A 95 -11.47 -1.25 14.04
N ASP A 96 -11.89 -2.16 14.91
CA ASP A 96 -12.21 -3.53 14.58
C ASP A 96 -13.51 -3.95 15.27
N PHE A 97 -14.03 -5.14 14.95
CA PHE A 97 -15.33 -5.62 15.41
C PHE A 97 -15.24 -6.97 16.15
N PRO A 98 -14.47 -7.07 17.24
CA PRO A 98 -14.46 -8.28 18.05
C PRO A 98 -15.87 -8.63 18.52
N ARG A 99 -16.30 -9.87 18.25
CA ARG A 99 -17.68 -10.36 18.52
C ARG A 99 -18.77 -9.44 17.95
N GLY A 100 -18.50 -8.73 16.85
CA GLY A 100 -19.43 -7.82 16.21
C GLY A 100 -19.54 -6.44 16.85
N GLN A 101 -18.75 -6.12 17.88
CA GLN A 101 -18.78 -4.83 18.57
C GLN A 101 -17.66 -3.91 18.10
N ARG A 102 -18.00 -2.70 17.64
CA ARG A 102 -17.01 -1.70 17.23
C ARG A 102 -16.13 -1.33 18.41
N THR A 103 -14.84 -1.65 18.31
CA THR A 103 -13.85 -1.46 19.35
C THR A 103 -12.63 -0.76 18.77
N MET A 104 -12.08 0.21 19.51
CA MET A 104 -10.81 0.83 19.14
C MET A 104 -9.65 -0.03 19.64
N CYS A 105 -8.74 -0.35 18.74
CA CYS A 105 -7.59 -1.20 18.97
C CYS A 105 -6.31 -0.41 18.75
N ARG A 106 -5.26 -0.73 19.51
CA ARG A 106 -3.95 -0.07 19.40
C ARG A 106 -2.82 -1.09 19.35
N LEU A 107 -1.91 -0.93 18.40
CA LEU A 107 -0.72 -1.75 18.27
C LEU A 107 0.52 -0.88 18.15
N SER A 108 1.62 -1.34 18.74
CA SER A 108 2.90 -0.63 18.66
C SER A 108 3.65 -0.97 17.38
N ARG A 109 4.64 -0.15 17.03
CA ARG A 109 5.59 -0.41 15.96
C ARG A 109 6.24 -1.79 16.10
N VAL A 110 6.63 -2.19 17.31
CA VAL A 110 7.28 -3.48 17.56
C VAL A 110 6.35 -4.66 17.22
N ASP A 111 5.04 -4.51 17.47
CA ASP A 111 4.07 -5.55 17.14
C ASP A 111 3.91 -5.70 15.61
N VAL A 112 3.89 -4.58 14.87
CA VAL A 112 3.47 -4.56 13.46
C VAL A 112 4.64 -4.60 12.47
N MET A 113 5.82 -4.10 12.85
CA MET A 113 6.99 -4.04 11.97
C MET A 113 7.40 -5.39 11.37
N PRO A 114 7.33 -6.52 12.09
CA PRO A 114 7.57 -7.83 11.50
C PRO A 114 6.67 -8.12 10.29
N TYR A 115 5.39 -7.75 10.37
CA TYR A 115 4.47 -7.86 9.23
C TYR A 115 4.87 -6.90 8.09
N VAL A 116 5.22 -5.65 8.40
CA VAL A 116 5.74 -4.71 7.38
C VAL A 116 6.94 -5.32 6.62
N GLN A 117 7.88 -5.94 7.32
CA GLN A 117 9.09 -6.54 6.74
C GLN A 117 8.78 -7.79 5.89
N VAL A 118 7.89 -8.67 6.36
CA VAL A 118 7.44 -9.84 5.57
C VAL A 118 6.72 -9.38 4.29
N LEU A 119 5.84 -8.37 4.37
CA LEU A 119 5.16 -7.84 3.19
C LEU A 119 6.14 -7.17 2.23
N HIS A 120 7.12 -6.41 2.74
CA HIS A 120 8.14 -5.78 1.92
C HIS A 120 8.97 -6.80 1.13
N GLY A 121 9.44 -7.85 1.80
CA GLY A 121 10.16 -8.95 1.15
C GLY A 121 9.30 -9.69 0.12
N ALA A 122 8.02 -9.93 0.44
CA ALA A 122 7.07 -10.55 -0.49
C ALA A 122 6.94 -9.73 -1.78
N VAL A 123 6.73 -8.42 -1.67
CA VAL A 123 6.60 -7.51 -2.82
C VAL A 123 7.86 -7.58 -3.67
N GLN A 124 9.05 -7.46 -3.07
CA GLN A 124 10.32 -7.46 -3.83
C GLN A 124 10.56 -8.75 -4.64
N LYS A 125 10.08 -9.90 -4.16
CA LYS A 125 10.20 -11.19 -4.85
C LYS A 125 9.28 -11.36 -6.05
N LEU A 126 8.19 -10.58 -6.12
CA LEU A 126 7.25 -10.68 -7.22
C LEU A 126 7.88 -10.25 -8.55
N PRO A 127 7.38 -10.75 -9.69
CA PRO A 127 7.87 -10.33 -11.00
C PRO A 127 7.72 -8.83 -11.22
N ALA A 128 8.72 -8.23 -11.86
CA ALA A 128 8.63 -6.85 -12.34
C ALA A 128 7.45 -6.70 -13.32
N LEU A 129 6.91 -5.49 -13.41
CA LEU A 129 5.86 -5.19 -14.38
C LEU A 129 6.40 -5.34 -15.80
N SER A 130 5.62 -6.00 -16.66
CA SER A 130 5.91 -6.10 -18.09
C SER A 130 5.27 -4.96 -18.90
N SER A 131 4.42 -4.14 -18.27
CA SER A 131 3.66 -3.07 -18.91
C SER A 131 4.33 -1.73 -18.66
N THR A 132 4.35 -0.87 -19.69
CA THR A 132 4.75 0.54 -19.61
C THR A 132 3.52 1.46 -19.47
N GLN A 133 2.34 0.89 -19.23
CA GLN A 133 1.14 1.69 -19.03
C GLN A 133 1.25 2.48 -17.72
N PRO A 134 0.75 3.74 -17.69
CA PRO A 134 0.75 4.52 -16.46
C PRO A 134 -0.07 3.87 -15.35
N LEU A 135 0.36 4.07 -14.11
CA LEU A 135 -0.36 3.68 -12.90
C LEU A 135 -0.97 4.90 -12.25
N TYR A 136 -2.14 4.73 -11.66
CA TYR A 136 -2.95 5.81 -11.10
C TYR A 136 -3.15 5.60 -9.61
N ARG A 137 -3.12 6.70 -8.86
CA ARG A 137 -3.45 6.72 -7.43
C ARG A 137 -4.22 7.98 -7.08
N GLY A 138 -5.45 7.79 -6.61
CA GLY A 138 -6.24 8.85 -6.03
C GLY A 138 -5.72 9.24 -4.66
N HIS A 139 -5.55 10.53 -4.43
CA HIS A 139 -5.16 11.07 -3.13
C HIS A 139 -6.10 12.19 -2.69
N ARG A 140 -6.53 12.13 -1.42
CA ARG A 140 -7.54 13.06 -0.88
C ARG A 140 -6.94 14.31 -0.24
N ARG A 141 -5.71 14.68 -0.59
CA ARG A 141 -5.06 15.93 -0.16
C ARG A 141 -4.34 16.54 -1.35
N GLU A 142 -4.02 17.82 -1.25
CA GLU A 142 -3.20 18.51 -2.25
C GLU A 142 -1.74 18.05 -2.13
N VAL A 143 -1.16 17.67 -3.26
CA VAL A 143 0.28 17.55 -3.45
C VAL A 143 0.67 18.66 -4.41
N ALA A 144 1.25 19.73 -3.87
CA ALA A 144 1.71 20.89 -4.63
C ALA A 144 3.24 20.92 -4.63
N LEU A 145 3.85 20.22 -5.59
CA LEU A 145 5.30 20.14 -5.73
C LEU A 145 5.73 20.61 -7.11
N PRO A 146 6.79 21.44 -7.22
CA PRO A 146 7.33 21.86 -8.50
C PRO A 146 7.82 20.69 -9.35
N VAL A 147 7.74 20.83 -10.67
CA VAL A 147 8.43 19.93 -11.61
C VAL A 147 9.92 19.87 -11.26
N GLY A 148 10.49 18.67 -11.31
CA GLY A 148 11.87 18.40 -10.92
C GLY A 148 12.04 17.98 -9.46
N SER A 149 11.05 18.22 -8.60
CA SER A 149 11.09 17.78 -7.19
C SER A 149 11.18 16.27 -7.10
N VAL A 150 12.01 15.76 -6.19
CA VAL A 150 12.05 14.33 -5.88
C VAL A 150 11.32 14.08 -4.56
N VAL A 151 10.41 13.11 -4.56
CA VAL A 151 9.58 12.73 -3.42
C VAL A 151 9.80 11.30 -2.99
N LEU A 152 9.98 11.10 -1.70
CA LEU A 152 9.87 9.79 -1.07
C LEU A 152 8.44 9.61 -0.59
N LEU A 153 7.77 8.53 -1.03
CA LEU A 153 6.48 8.12 -0.50
C LEU A 153 6.73 7.12 0.64
N PRO A 154 6.55 7.52 1.92
CA PRO A 154 6.82 6.63 3.03
C PRO A 154 5.76 5.52 3.11
N GLY A 155 6.21 4.33 3.50
CA GLY A 155 5.39 3.12 3.52
C GLY A 155 5.02 2.61 2.12
N PHE A 156 4.04 1.71 2.04
CA PHE A 156 3.64 1.10 0.79
C PHE A 156 2.76 2.04 -0.05
N THR A 157 3.09 2.12 -1.34
CA THR A 157 2.29 2.87 -2.32
C THR A 157 1.48 1.91 -3.18
N SER A 158 0.18 1.81 -2.90
CA SER A 158 -0.81 1.14 -3.74
C SER A 158 -1.30 2.03 -4.87
N THR A 159 -1.31 1.48 -6.09
CA THR A 159 -1.72 2.10 -7.36
C THR A 159 -2.48 1.09 -8.22
N SER A 160 -3.09 1.52 -9.32
CA SER A 160 -3.81 0.65 -10.25
C SER A 160 -3.68 1.12 -11.70
N TYR A 161 -3.88 0.24 -12.67
CA TYR A 161 -4.10 0.62 -14.07
C TYR A 161 -5.49 1.26 -14.31
N ASP A 162 -6.42 1.10 -13.35
CA ASP A 162 -7.76 1.68 -13.40
C ASP A 162 -7.75 3.16 -13.00
N MET A 163 -7.71 4.03 -14.01
CA MET A 163 -7.79 5.47 -13.84
C MET A 163 -9.11 5.91 -13.20
N ASP A 164 -10.23 5.31 -13.59
CA ASP A 164 -11.56 5.69 -13.10
C ASP A 164 -11.70 5.33 -11.61
N GLY A 165 -11.21 4.15 -11.22
CA GLY A 165 -11.10 3.74 -9.82
C GLY A 165 -10.25 4.71 -8.99
N ALA A 166 -9.10 5.14 -9.52
CA ALA A 166 -8.24 6.12 -8.85
C ALA A 166 -8.93 7.51 -8.71
N VAL A 167 -9.62 7.98 -9.75
CA VAL A 167 -10.41 9.22 -9.72
C VAL A 167 -11.56 9.11 -8.72
N ALA A 168 -12.31 8.00 -8.72
CA ALA A 168 -13.36 7.75 -7.75
C ALA A 168 -12.83 7.78 -6.31
N PHE A 169 -11.64 7.21 -6.07
CA PHE A 169 -10.98 7.27 -4.77
C PHE A 169 -10.60 8.70 -4.36
N ALA A 170 -10.15 9.54 -5.29
CA ALA A 170 -9.84 10.95 -5.05
C ALA A 170 -11.11 11.78 -4.72
N LYS A 171 -12.26 11.43 -5.33
CA LYS A 171 -13.56 12.08 -5.11
C LYS A 171 -14.25 11.68 -3.80
N GLN A 172 -13.94 10.52 -3.23
CA GLN A 172 -14.64 10.03 -2.04
C GLN A 172 -14.65 11.06 -0.91
N ALA A 173 -15.86 11.42 -0.46
CA ALA A 173 -16.06 12.31 0.68
C ALA A 173 -15.31 11.77 1.89
N ASN A 174 -14.58 12.65 2.59
CA ASN A 174 -13.92 12.29 3.82
C ASN A 174 -14.15 13.41 4.83
N GLN A 175 -14.76 13.07 5.96
CA GLN A 175 -15.10 14.00 7.01
C GLN A 175 -13.84 14.79 7.42
N GLY A 176 -13.85 16.10 7.23
CA GLY A 176 -12.77 17.00 7.66
C GLY A 176 -11.53 17.09 6.76
N ARG A 177 -11.56 16.71 5.47
CA ARG A 177 -10.39 16.85 4.57
C ARG A 177 -10.55 17.92 3.48
N SER A 178 -9.48 18.70 3.27
CA SER A 178 -9.19 19.72 2.22
C SER A 178 -10.06 19.69 0.96
N ALA A 179 -10.59 20.81 0.47
CA ALA A 179 -11.28 20.82 -0.84
C ALA A 179 -10.38 20.41 -2.01
N LYS A 180 -9.06 20.61 -1.85
CA LYS A 180 -8.05 20.26 -2.84
C LYS A 180 -7.55 18.82 -2.68
N ARG A 181 -7.47 18.12 -3.81
CA ARG A 181 -7.19 16.70 -3.97
C ARG A 181 -6.13 16.50 -5.06
N THR A 182 -5.58 15.30 -5.16
CA THR A 182 -4.57 14.99 -6.18
C THR A 182 -4.81 13.63 -6.81
N LEU A 183 -4.68 13.55 -8.14
CA LEU A 183 -4.50 12.32 -8.88
C LEU A 183 -3.01 12.16 -9.22
N LEU A 184 -2.35 11.17 -8.63
CA LEU A 184 -0.97 10.83 -8.94
C LEU A 184 -0.96 9.89 -10.15
N VAL A 185 -0.14 10.21 -11.15
CA VAL A 185 0.05 9.43 -12.37
C VAL A 185 1.51 9.01 -12.44
N ILE A 186 1.79 7.72 -12.24
CA ILE A 186 3.14 7.16 -12.32
C ILE A 186 3.36 6.72 -13.77
N GLN A 187 4.15 7.47 -14.51
CA GLN A 187 4.39 7.25 -15.94
C GLN A 187 5.44 6.15 -16.17
N GLU A 188 6.48 6.15 -15.34
CA GLU A 188 7.57 5.17 -15.40
C GLU A 188 7.76 4.57 -14.00
N SER A 189 7.84 3.24 -13.93
CA SER A 189 8.10 2.51 -12.70
C SER A 189 8.86 1.21 -12.98
N PHE A 190 9.69 0.81 -12.03
CA PHE A 190 10.52 -0.40 -12.09
C PHE A 190 10.45 -1.23 -10.80
N SER A 191 10.13 -0.63 -9.64
CA SER A 191 9.95 -1.38 -8.38
C SER A 191 8.50 -1.78 -8.10
N GLY A 192 7.52 -1.23 -8.82
CA GLY A 192 6.12 -1.63 -8.73
C GLY A 192 5.91 -3.12 -9.03
N ARG A 193 4.98 -3.76 -8.33
CA ARG A 193 4.69 -5.20 -8.47
C ARG A 193 3.19 -5.45 -8.50
N LEU A 194 2.73 -6.22 -9.49
CA LEU A 194 1.32 -6.56 -9.63
C LEU A 194 0.94 -7.62 -8.58
N ILE A 195 0.04 -7.26 -7.67
CA ILE A 195 -0.45 -8.16 -6.60
C ILE A 195 -1.86 -8.68 -6.85
N ALA A 196 -2.50 -8.28 -7.96
CA ALA A 196 -3.89 -8.59 -8.28
C ALA A 196 -4.25 -10.09 -8.19
N LYS A 197 -3.32 -10.99 -8.57
CA LYS A 197 -3.55 -12.46 -8.49
C LYS A 197 -3.63 -12.99 -7.05
N LEU A 198 -3.02 -12.27 -6.10
CA LEU A 198 -2.97 -12.59 -4.68
C LEU A 198 -3.95 -11.74 -3.86
N SER A 199 -4.73 -10.88 -4.53
CA SER A 199 -5.65 -9.94 -3.90
C SER A 199 -7.05 -10.54 -3.70
N ALA A 200 -7.69 -10.19 -2.60
CA ALA A 200 -9.14 -10.40 -2.42
C ALA A 200 -9.97 -9.55 -3.39
N ARG A 201 -9.36 -8.53 -4.01
CA ARG A 201 -9.96 -7.59 -4.96
C ARG A 201 -9.27 -7.70 -6.33
N LYS A 202 -9.34 -8.87 -6.97
CA LYS A 202 -8.60 -9.18 -8.21
C LYS A 202 -8.83 -8.17 -9.35
N TYR A 203 -10.01 -7.56 -9.41
CA TYR A 203 -10.39 -6.60 -10.45
C TYR A 203 -9.74 -5.22 -10.27
N GLU A 204 -9.20 -4.90 -9.09
CA GLU A 204 -8.54 -3.61 -8.86
C GLU A 204 -7.19 -3.50 -9.57
N ALA A 205 -6.68 -4.60 -10.16
CA ALA A 205 -5.40 -4.63 -10.87
C ALA A 205 -4.26 -3.97 -10.08
N GLU A 206 -4.27 -4.17 -8.75
CA GLU A 206 -3.44 -3.42 -7.82
C GLU A 206 -1.96 -3.69 -8.04
N VAL A 207 -1.21 -2.60 -8.22
CA VAL A 207 0.25 -2.57 -8.23
C VAL A 207 0.72 -1.93 -6.93
N LEU A 208 1.49 -2.70 -6.17
CA LEU A 208 2.05 -2.29 -4.89
C LEU A 208 3.54 -2.01 -5.06
N PHE A 209 3.97 -0.84 -4.62
CA PHE A 209 5.37 -0.47 -4.53
C PHE A 209 5.93 -0.85 -3.15
N PRO A 210 7.21 -1.25 -3.05
CA PRO A 210 7.92 -1.41 -1.80
C PRO A 210 7.87 -0.14 -0.92
N ILE A 211 8.27 -0.26 0.34
CA ILE A 211 8.38 0.91 1.22
C ILE A 211 9.46 1.87 0.72
N ASP A 212 9.24 3.15 0.95
CA ASP A 212 10.19 4.24 0.69
C ASP A 212 10.60 4.37 -0.79
N THR A 213 9.71 3.97 -1.70
CA THR A 213 9.90 4.24 -3.14
C THR A 213 9.92 5.75 -3.40
N THR A 214 10.83 6.15 -4.28
CA THR A 214 11.09 7.54 -4.62
C THR A 214 10.66 7.86 -6.05
N PHE A 215 10.09 9.04 -6.25
CA PHE A 215 9.59 9.50 -7.53
C PHE A 215 10.01 10.93 -7.81
N LYS A 216 10.32 11.26 -9.06
CA LYS A 216 10.52 12.63 -9.52
C LYS A 216 9.23 13.16 -10.12
N VAL A 217 8.84 14.38 -9.74
CA VAL A 217 7.74 15.12 -10.36
C VAL A 217 8.17 15.56 -11.75
N VAL A 218 7.40 15.20 -12.76
CA VAL A 218 7.69 15.50 -14.16
C VAL A 218 6.56 16.33 -14.77
N GLU A 219 6.89 17.07 -15.82
CA GLU A 219 5.90 17.85 -16.56
C GLU A 219 4.90 16.91 -17.25
N THR A 220 3.62 17.25 -17.17
CA THR A 220 2.55 16.44 -17.76
C THR A 220 2.50 16.66 -19.27
N SER A 221 2.47 15.60 -20.09
CA SER A 221 1.80 15.71 -21.39
C SER A 221 0.30 15.78 -21.16
N THR A 222 -0.46 16.52 -21.97
CA THR A 222 -1.93 16.47 -21.98
C THR A 222 -2.37 15.00 -22.04
N SER A 223 -2.87 14.48 -20.91
CA SER A 223 -3.17 13.07 -20.70
C SER A 223 -4.67 12.91 -20.47
N PRO A 224 -5.29 11.77 -20.84
CA PRO A 224 -6.67 11.45 -20.45
C PRO A 224 -6.97 11.65 -18.95
N ALA A 225 -5.95 11.52 -18.10
CA ALA A 225 -6.06 11.79 -16.66
C ALA A 225 -6.41 13.25 -16.33
N THR A 226 -6.00 14.20 -17.19
CA THR A 226 -6.30 15.63 -17.01
C THR A 226 -7.78 15.90 -17.26
N GLU A 227 -8.35 15.31 -18.32
CA GLU A 227 -9.78 15.41 -18.63
C GLU A 227 -10.62 14.73 -17.54
N ALA A 228 -10.24 13.51 -17.14
CA ALA A 228 -10.92 12.79 -16.07
C ALA A 228 -10.90 13.57 -14.74
N ALA A 229 -9.76 14.17 -14.39
CA ALA A 229 -9.64 15.02 -13.19
C ALA A 229 -10.48 16.31 -13.30
N ALA A 230 -10.57 16.93 -14.47
CA ALA A 230 -11.41 18.10 -14.71
C ALA A 230 -12.90 17.76 -14.54
N ASN A 231 -13.38 16.69 -15.18
CA ASN A 231 -14.77 16.21 -15.05
C ASN A 231 -15.11 15.88 -13.59
N ALA A 232 -14.21 15.17 -12.90
CA ALA A 232 -14.35 14.84 -11.49
C ALA A 232 -14.37 16.08 -10.58
N THR A 233 -13.59 17.11 -10.93
CA THR A 233 -13.58 18.39 -10.23
C THR A 233 -14.93 19.09 -10.35
N GLU A 234 -15.50 19.16 -11.55
CA GLU A 234 -16.82 19.77 -11.78
C GLU A 234 -17.94 19.04 -11.02
N GLU A 235 -17.88 17.71 -10.95
CA GLU A 235 -18.81 16.94 -10.11
C GLU A 235 -18.66 17.26 -8.62
N LEU A 236 -17.44 17.34 -8.10
CA LEU A 236 -17.19 17.69 -6.70
C LEU A 236 -17.69 19.10 -6.38
N ARG A 237 -17.51 20.05 -7.30
CA ARG A 237 -17.95 21.45 -7.15
C ARG A 237 -19.45 21.61 -6.91
N ARG A 238 -20.26 20.63 -7.31
CA ARG A 238 -21.71 20.58 -6.99
C ARG A 238 -21.99 20.48 -5.49
N SER A 239 -21.05 19.93 -4.72
CA SER A 239 -21.18 19.78 -3.25
C SER A 239 -20.13 20.58 -2.47
N MET A 240 -19.01 20.93 -3.09
CA MET A 240 -17.90 21.68 -2.50
C MET A 240 -17.35 22.68 -3.51
N SER A 241 -17.82 23.94 -3.50
CA SER A 241 -17.51 24.95 -4.53
C SER A 241 -16.00 25.16 -4.79
N GLU A 242 -15.17 25.01 -3.76
CA GLU A 242 -13.71 25.17 -3.85
C GLU A 242 -12.96 23.88 -4.25
N ALA A 243 -13.67 22.83 -4.64
CA ALA A 243 -13.04 21.55 -4.97
C ALA A 243 -12.15 21.67 -6.21
N GLU A 244 -11.01 20.97 -6.15
CA GLU A 244 -10.04 20.83 -7.23
C GLU A 244 -9.36 19.46 -7.12
N ILE A 245 -9.24 18.75 -8.24
CA ILE A 245 -8.36 17.58 -8.37
C ILE A 245 -7.20 17.97 -9.30
N ARG A 246 -6.02 18.15 -8.73
CA ARG A 246 -4.79 18.38 -9.50
C ARG A 246 -4.19 17.05 -9.97
N VAL A 247 -3.70 17.01 -11.21
CA VAL A 247 -2.89 15.89 -11.71
C VAL A 247 -1.42 16.16 -11.43
N VAL A 248 -0.72 15.17 -10.89
CA VAL A 248 0.74 15.21 -10.69
C VAL A 248 1.35 13.97 -11.33
N CYS A 249 2.18 14.17 -12.35
CA CYS A 249 2.92 13.10 -13.00
C CYS A 249 4.23 12.81 -12.26
N LEU A 250 4.53 11.53 -12.14
CA LEU A 250 5.66 11.00 -11.39
C LEU A 250 6.40 9.96 -12.26
N CYS A 251 7.72 10.00 -12.25
CA CYS A 251 8.56 8.89 -12.71
C CYS A 251 9.34 8.34 -11.52
N GLU A 252 9.36 7.03 -11.36
CA GLU A 252 10.19 6.40 -10.33
C GLU A 252 11.67 6.68 -10.60
N VAL A 253 12.44 6.97 -9.55
CA VAL A 253 13.89 7.21 -9.63
C VAL A 253 14.61 6.42 -8.54
N GLU A 254 15.86 6.07 -8.79
CA GLU A 254 16.72 5.51 -7.74
C GLU A 254 16.92 6.55 -6.63
N LYS A 255 16.90 6.09 -5.38
CA LYS A 255 16.79 6.91 -4.16
C LYS A 255 17.92 7.96 -4.06
N PRO A 256 17.66 9.26 -4.28
CA PRO A 256 18.64 10.31 -4.10
C PRO A 256 18.68 10.76 -2.63
N GLU A 257 19.83 11.32 -2.22
CA GLU A 257 20.08 11.77 -0.84
C GLU A 257 19.13 12.90 -0.39
N ASP A 258 18.57 13.69 -1.33
CA ASP A 258 17.77 14.89 -1.06
C ASP A 258 16.25 14.73 -1.29
N ALA A 259 15.71 13.51 -1.17
CA ALA A 259 14.29 13.28 -1.42
C ALA A 259 13.37 13.96 -0.37
N ILE A 260 12.35 14.68 -0.85
CA ILE A 260 11.31 15.30 0.00
C ILE A 260 10.37 14.20 0.49
N VAL A 261 10.27 13.98 1.80
CA VAL A 261 9.35 12.98 2.38
C VAL A 261 7.90 13.47 2.30
N LEU A 262 7.10 12.88 1.40
CA LEU A 262 5.70 13.24 1.21
C LEU A 262 4.79 12.34 2.05
N ARG A 263 4.36 12.83 3.22
CA ARG A 263 3.45 12.10 4.11
C ARG A 263 2.00 12.17 3.60
N LEU A 264 1.60 11.18 2.80
CA LEU A 264 0.24 11.03 2.23
C LEU A 264 -0.81 10.61 3.28
#